data_AF-A0A150QLS9-F1
#
_entry.id   AF-A0A150QLS9-F1
#
_cell.length_a   1.000
_cell.length_b   1.000
_cell.length_c   1.000
_cell.angle_alpha   90.00
_cell.angle_beta   90.00
_cell.angle_gamma   90.00
#
_symmetry.space_group_name_H-M   'P 1'
#
loop_
_entity.id
_entity.type
_entity.pdbx_description
1 polymer ?
#
loop_
_entity_poly.entity_id
_entity_poly.type
_entity_poly.pdbx_seq_one_letter_code
_entity_poly.pdbx_strand_id
1 'polypeptide(L)'
;MDHASNDSGRDSVDEGDWGKLHVTRACCGAGVCRNFAPELLGEVSPAHWARMDGDDGGDVQRRAPAVLEGTYDEGAFTGVLRQPRSLADLEAARSAVAACPVHALRLKTSPGRVRPGALGAPFRTWPRRIEDEVWALGHPSADNIGATTYFIERPGGGVLVDLPEPSDAIFRFLEEHGGVRWIFLTHRDHTEHHAEFAARFPGCRRILGAADVTLRGGAYRASTGDVEIQLPDRPEPMTLEGAPLADGELAGAELAVLSQPGHTAGSMCLLYRGRFLFTGDHLAYSRRLGHIAAFRLQCWDDWERQSRSVRRLAALAEAGHLRFAWLLPGHNEWRRLEGDGSAAATAAELQRVVAWMERQAPGHVPMLRFVPWVQSRTRPRSRLARVVRAFGGEGPGSESWVLPRAVRPYLPDHRPEKDTAALVRVSLAATAALGGAAAVGWLAARAARAMVARRA
;
A
#
# COMPACT_ATOMS: atom_id res chain seq x y z
N MET A 1 16.18 -26.11 60.18
CA MET A 1 17.49 -25.91 59.51
C MET A 1 17.24 -26.15 58.05
N ASP A 2 17.27 -25.07 57.30
CA ASP A 2 16.54 -24.89 56.06
C ASP A 2 17.21 -25.58 54.87
N HIS A 3 16.38 -26.20 54.03
CA HIS A 3 16.75 -26.60 52.68
C HIS A 3 16.69 -25.37 51.78
N ALA A 4 17.87 -24.81 51.45
CA ALA A 4 18.00 -23.78 50.44
C ALA A 4 17.75 -24.40 49.05
N SER A 5 16.61 -24.04 48.48
CA SER A 5 16.25 -24.19 47.08
C SER A 5 17.19 -23.35 46.21
N ASN A 6 17.87 -24.01 45.28
CA ASN A 6 18.60 -23.40 44.18
C ASN A 6 17.58 -22.97 43.11
N ASP A 7 17.09 -21.73 43.20
CA ASP A 7 16.25 -21.14 42.16
C ASP A 7 17.16 -20.53 41.08
N SER A 8 17.15 -21.20 39.93
CA SER A 8 17.71 -20.75 38.67
C SER A 8 17.19 -19.35 38.32
N GLY A 9 18.08 -18.36 38.31
CA GLY A 9 17.79 -17.03 37.79
C GLY A 9 17.22 -17.09 36.38
N ARG A 10 15.90 -16.99 36.28
CA ARG A 10 15.21 -16.62 35.05
C ARG A 10 15.71 -15.24 34.65
N ASP A 11 16.23 -15.15 33.44
CA ASP A 11 16.55 -13.92 32.73
C ASP A 11 15.48 -12.86 32.99
N SER A 12 15.80 -11.86 33.81
CA SER A 12 15.00 -10.66 33.91
C SER A 12 15.06 -9.99 32.54
N VAL A 13 13.96 -10.04 31.80
CA VAL A 13 13.74 -9.27 30.57
C VAL A 13 14.04 -7.81 30.91
N ASP A 14 15.13 -7.27 30.37
CA ASP A 14 15.57 -5.89 30.57
C ASP A 14 14.57 -4.95 29.88
N GLU A 15 13.49 -4.62 30.58
CA GLU A 15 12.52 -3.58 30.26
C GLU A 15 13.23 -2.21 30.28
N GLY A 16 13.90 -1.87 29.17
CA GLY A 16 14.73 -0.67 29.06
C GLY A 16 14.38 0.22 27.87
N ASP A 17 14.99 1.40 27.76
CA ASP A 17 14.99 2.21 26.52
C ASP A 17 15.97 1.59 25.52
N TRP A 18 15.45 0.97 24.45
CA TRP A 18 16.26 0.37 23.37
C TRP A 18 16.33 1.24 22.11
N GLY A 19 15.51 2.29 22.04
CA GLY A 19 15.52 3.25 20.96
C GLY A 19 14.23 4.07 20.88
N LYS A 20 14.26 5.07 20.00
CA LYS A 20 13.14 5.98 19.76
C LYS A 20 12.78 5.99 18.28
N LEU A 21 11.58 5.54 17.98
CA LEU A 21 10.90 5.68 16.70
C LEU A 21 10.19 7.04 16.62
N HIS A 22 10.27 7.64 15.44
CA HIS A 22 9.49 8.81 15.06
C HIS A 22 9.05 8.69 13.60
N VAL A 23 7.79 9.01 13.29
CA VAL A 23 7.25 8.98 11.92
C VAL A 23 7.13 10.39 11.37
N THR A 24 7.87 10.71 10.32
CA THR A 24 7.83 12.03 9.71
C THR A 24 6.63 12.21 8.78
N ARG A 25 6.33 13.45 8.44
CA ARG A 25 5.25 13.86 7.52
C ARG A 25 5.39 13.28 6.11
N ALA A 26 6.58 12.81 5.73
CA ALA A 26 6.84 12.10 4.48
C ALA A 26 6.06 10.77 4.37
N CYS A 27 5.47 10.27 5.45
CA CYS A 27 4.65 9.06 5.46
C CYS A 27 3.58 9.11 4.36
N CYS A 28 3.66 8.14 3.43
CA CYS A 28 2.84 8.09 2.23
C CYS A 28 1.49 7.36 2.40
N GLY A 29 1.27 6.69 3.54
CA GLY A 29 0.07 5.88 3.76
C GLY A 29 0.17 4.42 3.31
N ALA A 30 1.29 4.01 2.71
CA ALA A 30 1.50 2.62 2.27
C ALA A 30 1.38 1.60 3.41
N GLY A 31 1.67 1.96 4.67
CA GLY A 31 1.35 1.15 5.86
C GLY A 31 2.14 -0.15 6.04
N VAL A 32 2.92 -0.61 5.06
CA VAL A 32 3.66 -1.89 5.07
C VAL A 32 4.60 -2.04 6.27
N CYS A 33 5.22 -0.93 6.71
CA CYS A 33 6.07 -0.90 7.90
C CYS A 33 5.38 -1.47 9.17
N ARG A 34 4.05 -1.42 9.26
CA ARG A 34 3.27 -1.97 10.38
C ARG A 34 3.33 -3.51 10.44
N ASN A 35 3.53 -4.19 9.33
CA ASN A 35 3.72 -5.65 9.32
C ASN A 35 5.10 -6.06 9.86
N PHE A 36 6.09 -5.19 9.73
CA PHE A 36 7.46 -5.45 10.21
C PHE A 36 7.61 -5.18 11.71
N ALA A 37 6.83 -4.25 12.26
CA ALA A 37 6.84 -3.93 13.68
C ALA A 37 5.40 -3.71 14.22
N PRO A 38 4.55 -4.76 14.23
CA PRO A 38 3.13 -4.63 14.53
C PRO A 38 2.86 -4.16 15.96
N GLU A 39 3.74 -4.48 16.91
CA GLU A 39 3.63 -4.05 18.31
C GLU A 39 4.13 -2.61 18.54
N LEU A 40 4.85 -2.03 17.58
CA LEU A 40 5.45 -0.70 17.71
C LEU A 40 4.75 0.36 16.86
N LEU A 41 4.10 -0.03 15.77
CA LEU A 41 3.54 0.89 14.79
C LEU A 41 2.04 0.66 14.60
N GLY A 42 1.30 1.76 14.45
CA GLY A 42 -0.16 1.75 14.35
C GLY A 42 -0.69 2.70 13.29
N GLU A 43 -1.98 2.59 13.00
CA GLU A 43 -2.71 3.48 12.10
C GLU A 43 -3.12 4.76 12.85
N VAL A 44 -2.84 5.92 12.25
CA VAL A 44 -3.30 7.20 12.78
C VAL A 44 -4.80 7.32 12.52
N SER A 45 -5.56 7.81 13.51
CA SER A 45 -7.01 8.00 13.43
C SER A 45 -7.38 9.46 13.74
N PRO A 46 -7.31 10.37 12.75
CA PRO A 46 -7.76 11.74 12.90
C PRO A 46 -9.25 11.82 13.23
N ALA A 47 -9.62 12.74 14.13
CA ALA A 47 -11.00 12.88 14.58
C ALA A 47 -12.00 13.19 13.46
N HIS A 48 -11.58 13.89 12.39
CA HIS A 48 -12.47 14.23 11.28
C HIS A 48 -12.85 13.03 10.41
N TRP A 49 -12.15 11.90 10.52
CA TRP A 49 -12.48 10.67 9.79
C TRP A 49 -13.71 9.96 10.35
N ALA A 50 -14.08 10.21 11.61
CA ALA A 50 -15.27 9.60 12.21
C ALA A 50 -16.55 9.82 11.37
N ARG A 51 -16.65 10.95 10.66
CA ARG A 51 -17.78 11.23 9.76
C ARG A 51 -17.78 10.37 8.49
N MET A 52 -16.61 9.94 8.01
CA MET A 52 -16.45 9.09 6.82
C MET A 52 -16.61 7.61 7.14
N ASP A 53 -16.33 7.22 8.38
CA ASP A 53 -16.45 5.84 8.83
C ASP A 53 -17.93 5.43 8.97
N GLY A 54 -18.82 6.39 9.24
CA GLY A 54 -20.24 6.16 9.52
C GLY A 54 -20.49 5.94 11.03
N ASP A 55 -21.73 6.13 11.46
CA ASP A 55 -22.18 5.75 12.81
C ASP A 55 -22.51 4.26 12.76
N ASP A 56 -21.51 3.42 13.00
CA ASP A 56 -21.65 1.96 13.03
C ASP A 56 -22.29 1.46 14.34
N GLY A 57 -22.96 2.32 15.10
CA GLY A 57 -23.51 1.97 16.39
C GLY A 57 -22.40 1.78 17.42
N GLY A 58 -21.54 2.78 17.59
CA GLY A 58 -20.70 2.93 18.77
C GLY A 58 -19.46 2.03 18.92
N ASP A 59 -18.99 1.33 17.89
CA ASP A 59 -17.87 0.35 18.02
C ASP A 59 -16.63 0.63 17.12
N VAL A 60 -16.67 1.58 16.16
CA VAL A 60 -15.41 2.14 15.59
C VAL A 60 -14.60 2.87 16.68
N GLN A 61 -15.24 3.27 17.79
CA GLN A 61 -14.55 3.79 18.96
C GLN A 61 -13.84 2.68 19.76
N ARG A 62 -12.49 2.65 19.68
CA ARG A 62 -11.54 2.13 20.70
C ARG A 62 -11.01 0.70 20.60
N ARG A 63 -11.05 0.02 19.45
CA ARG A 63 -10.33 -1.26 19.32
C ARG A 63 -8.86 -1.12 18.90
N ALA A 64 -8.50 -0.07 18.15
CA ALA A 64 -7.10 0.20 17.80
C ALA A 64 -6.37 0.87 18.98
N PRO A 65 -5.18 0.39 19.39
CA PRO A 65 -4.41 1.09 20.40
C PRO A 65 -4.02 2.49 19.88
N ALA A 66 -4.16 3.50 20.74
CA ALA A 66 -3.82 4.86 20.39
C ALA A 66 -2.32 4.98 20.11
N VAL A 67 -1.98 5.68 19.03
CA VAL A 67 -0.59 6.06 18.75
C VAL A 67 -0.14 7.14 19.74
N LEU A 68 1.11 7.07 20.18
CA LEU A 68 1.72 7.98 21.13
C LEU A 68 1.86 9.38 20.54
N GLU A 69 1.30 10.37 21.21
CA GLU A 69 1.49 11.78 20.86
C GLU A 69 2.98 12.17 20.86
N GLY A 70 3.36 13.09 19.96
CA GLY A 70 4.74 13.55 19.83
C GLY A 70 5.71 12.55 19.18
N THR A 71 5.23 11.40 18.71
CA THR A 71 6.05 10.39 18.00
C THR A 71 5.82 10.37 16.50
N TYR A 72 5.00 11.28 15.98
CA TYR A 72 4.76 11.43 14.56
C TYR A 72 4.44 12.90 14.21
N ASP A 73 4.82 13.33 13.01
CA ASP A 73 4.44 14.63 12.49
C ASP A 73 2.96 14.63 12.08
N GLU A 74 2.27 15.76 12.24
CA GLU A 74 0.92 15.95 11.71
C GLU A 74 0.90 15.67 10.20
N GLY A 75 -0.07 14.84 9.78
CA GLY A 75 -0.21 14.36 8.41
C GLY A 75 0.32 12.95 8.18
N ALA A 76 1.08 12.36 9.11
CA ALA A 76 1.48 10.97 8.98
C ALA A 76 0.28 10.01 9.07
N PHE A 77 0.29 8.94 8.28
CA PHE A 77 -0.73 7.88 8.29
C PHE A 77 -0.38 6.73 9.27
N THR A 78 0.88 6.70 9.71
CA THR A 78 1.41 5.73 10.68
C THR A 78 1.94 6.50 11.88
N GLY A 79 1.69 5.98 13.08
CA GLY A 79 2.25 6.49 14.33
C GLY A 79 2.89 5.36 15.14
N VAL A 80 3.52 5.72 16.27
CA VAL A 80 4.17 4.74 17.17
C VAL A 80 3.19 4.36 18.27
N LEU A 81 2.89 3.07 18.44
CA LEU A 81 2.07 2.54 19.54
C LEU A 81 2.87 2.49 20.85
N ARG A 82 4.13 2.06 20.75
CA ARG A 82 5.06 1.93 21.86
C ARG A 82 6.49 2.01 21.35
N GLN A 83 7.38 2.61 22.14
CA GLN A 83 8.80 2.65 21.82
C GLN A 83 9.49 1.30 22.07
N PRO A 84 10.58 0.96 21.33
CA PRO A 84 11.36 -0.25 21.56
C PRO A 84 11.83 -0.45 23.00
N ARG A 85 11.57 -1.64 23.56
CA ARG A 85 11.93 -2.04 24.93
C ARG A 85 12.76 -3.32 25.02
N SER A 86 13.13 -3.90 23.90
CA SER A 86 13.94 -5.12 23.84
C SER A 86 14.80 -5.14 22.57
N LEU A 87 15.73 -6.09 22.51
CA LEU A 87 16.48 -6.39 21.29
C LEU A 87 15.54 -6.76 20.13
N ALA A 88 14.51 -7.57 20.40
CA ALA A 88 13.53 -7.96 19.40
C ALA A 88 12.74 -6.76 18.85
N ASP A 89 12.33 -5.83 19.72
CA ASP A 89 11.70 -4.58 19.30
C ASP A 89 12.63 -3.75 18.42
N LEU A 90 13.91 -3.66 18.80
CA LEU A 90 14.90 -2.91 18.04
C LEU A 90 15.12 -3.53 16.64
N GLU A 91 15.14 -4.85 16.53
CA GLU A 91 15.23 -5.56 15.25
C GLU A 91 14.00 -5.31 14.37
N ALA A 92 12.79 -5.45 14.93
CA ALA A 92 11.54 -5.17 14.23
C ALA A 92 11.48 -3.71 13.75
N ALA A 93 11.86 -2.76 14.60
CA ALA A 93 11.97 -1.35 14.26
C ALA A 93 12.94 -1.10 13.10
N ARG A 94 14.09 -1.80 13.06
CA ARG A 94 15.05 -1.70 11.95
C ARG A 94 14.47 -2.23 10.64
N SER A 95 13.78 -3.38 10.67
CA SER A 95 13.09 -3.90 9.49
C SER A 95 12.02 -2.93 9.00
N ALA A 96 11.22 -2.35 9.90
CA ALA A 96 10.17 -1.39 9.56
C ALA A 96 10.71 -0.08 8.96
N VAL A 97 11.85 0.41 9.46
CA VAL A 97 12.54 1.58 8.88
C VAL A 97 13.07 1.25 7.48
N ALA A 98 13.71 0.09 7.31
CA ALA A 98 14.25 -0.35 6.03
C ALA A 98 13.15 -0.62 4.99
N ALA A 99 11.98 -1.09 5.43
CA ALA A 99 10.82 -1.34 4.58
C ALA A 99 10.09 -0.07 4.12
N CYS A 100 10.44 1.10 4.64
CA CYS A 100 9.73 2.34 4.31
C CYS A 100 10.25 2.95 3.00
N PRO A 101 9.47 2.92 1.89
CA PRO A 101 9.93 3.31 0.56
C PRO A 101 10.25 4.82 0.46
N VAL A 102 9.63 5.61 1.33
CA VAL A 102 9.74 7.08 1.36
C VAL A 102 10.59 7.57 2.52
N HIS A 103 11.25 6.65 3.24
CA HIS A 103 12.05 6.93 4.42
C HIS A 103 11.33 7.86 5.41
N ALA A 104 10.07 7.55 5.75
CA ALA A 104 9.31 8.35 6.70
C ALA A 104 9.67 8.04 8.16
N LEU A 105 10.06 6.80 8.45
CA LEU A 105 10.41 6.37 9.79
C LEU A 105 11.85 6.76 10.15
N ARG A 106 12.04 7.20 11.39
CA ARG A 106 13.33 7.53 12.01
C ARG A 106 13.49 6.67 13.24
N LEU A 107 14.62 5.98 13.34
CA LEU A 107 14.98 5.22 14.54
C LEU A 107 16.29 5.77 15.09
N LYS A 108 16.24 6.25 16.34
CA LYS A 108 17.44 6.57 17.12
C LYS A 108 17.69 5.45 18.11
N THR A 109 18.82 4.77 18.01
CA THR A 109 19.17 3.67 18.92
C THR A 109 19.74 4.21 20.23
N SER A 110 19.51 3.48 21.33
CA SER A 110 20.07 3.83 22.63
C SER A 110 21.55 3.44 22.71
N PRO A 111 22.45 4.37 23.10
CA PRO A 111 23.88 4.09 23.21
C PRO A 111 24.17 2.95 24.18
N GLY A 112 25.18 2.13 23.89
CA GLY A 112 25.64 1.06 24.79
C GLY A 112 24.76 -0.19 24.85
N ARG A 113 23.52 -0.17 24.32
CA ARG A 113 22.62 -1.34 24.30
C ARG A 113 23.08 -2.45 23.36
N VAL A 114 23.75 -2.09 22.26
CA VAL A 114 24.21 -3.07 21.27
C VAL A 114 25.62 -2.73 20.79
N ARG A 115 26.47 -3.74 20.68
CA ARG A 115 27.82 -3.59 20.09
C ARG A 115 27.69 -3.19 18.61
N PRO A 116 28.54 -2.28 18.10
CA PRO A 116 28.61 -1.99 16.67
C PRO A 116 28.69 -3.28 15.83
N GLY A 117 27.86 -3.39 14.79
CA GLY A 117 27.82 -4.54 13.89
C GLY A 117 26.99 -5.76 14.35
N ALA A 118 26.61 -5.86 15.63
CA ALA A 118 25.95 -7.07 16.15
C ALA A 118 24.52 -7.31 15.62
N LEU A 119 23.87 -6.28 15.07
CA LEU A 119 22.48 -6.38 14.60
C LEU A 119 22.35 -6.88 13.14
N GLY A 120 23.45 -7.05 12.39
CA GLY A 120 23.41 -7.55 11.00
C GLY A 120 22.50 -6.74 10.05
N ALA A 121 22.04 -7.37 8.97
CA ALA A 121 21.12 -6.75 8.00
C ALA A 121 19.71 -6.53 8.60
N PRO A 122 18.97 -5.48 8.19
CA PRO A 122 17.63 -5.18 8.74
C PRO A 122 16.59 -6.28 8.57
N PHE A 123 16.71 -7.13 7.55
CA PHE A 123 15.76 -8.20 7.24
C PHE A 123 16.31 -9.59 7.57
N ARG A 124 17.30 -9.71 8.45
CA ARG A 124 17.94 -11.01 8.77
C ARG A 124 16.99 -12.11 9.28
N THR A 125 15.84 -11.72 9.83
CA THR A 125 14.79 -12.62 10.33
C THR A 125 13.69 -12.89 9.29
N TRP A 126 13.93 -12.50 8.03
CA TRP A 126 13.04 -12.69 6.89
C TRP A 126 13.72 -13.56 5.83
N PRO A 127 12.96 -14.29 4.98
CA PRO A 127 11.49 -14.44 4.95
C PRO A 127 10.86 -15.00 6.22
N ARG A 128 9.58 -14.69 6.47
CA ARG A 128 8.80 -15.22 7.61
C ARG A 128 7.60 -16.01 7.11
N ARG A 129 7.42 -17.22 7.65
CA ARG A 129 6.22 -18.02 7.40
C ARG A 129 5.01 -17.33 8.04
N ILE A 130 3.94 -17.16 7.26
CA ILE A 130 2.65 -16.64 7.73
C ILE A 130 1.88 -17.78 8.39
N GLU A 131 1.53 -18.78 7.59
CA GLU A 131 0.89 -20.03 7.98
C GLU A 131 0.97 -21.00 6.80
N ASP A 132 0.90 -22.31 7.06
CA ASP A 132 1.04 -23.35 6.05
C ASP A 132 2.26 -23.07 5.14
N GLU A 133 2.16 -23.27 3.83
CA GLU A 133 3.25 -23.05 2.86
C GLU A 133 3.35 -21.60 2.36
N VAL A 134 2.77 -20.64 3.08
CA VAL A 134 2.77 -19.22 2.70
C VAL A 134 3.80 -18.43 3.49
N TRP A 135 4.66 -17.73 2.77
CA TRP A 135 5.75 -16.91 3.31
C TRP A 135 5.57 -15.44 2.90
N ALA A 136 5.93 -14.51 3.80
CA ALA A 136 6.18 -13.12 3.46
C ALA A 136 7.71 -12.92 3.37
N LEU A 137 8.20 -12.42 2.24
CA LEU A 137 9.63 -12.49 1.91
C LEU A 137 10.52 -11.43 2.58
N GLY A 138 9.93 -10.31 3.04
CA GLY A 138 10.72 -9.14 3.45
C GLY A 138 11.39 -8.45 2.25
N HIS A 139 12.36 -7.55 2.51
CA HIS A 139 13.05 -6.80 1.45
C HIS A 139 12.12 -6.13 0.42
N PRO A 140 11.13 -5.33 0.84
CA PRO A 140 10.22 -4.73 -0.12
C PRO A 140 10.96 -3.70 -1.00
N SER A 141 10.68 -3.72 -2.31
CA SER A 141 11.30 -2.82 -3.29
C SER A 141 10.69 -1.41 -3.21
N ALA A 142 11.53 -0.37 -3.19
CA ALA A 142 11.05 1.01 -3.26
C ALA A 142 10.43 1.34 -4.63
N ASP A 143 10.83 0.63 -5.68
CA ASP A 143 10.30 0.78 -7.04
C ASP A 143 8.87 0.20 -7.15
N ASN A 144 8.54 -0.78 -6.30
CA ASN A 144 7.19 -1.28 -6.07
C ASN A 144 6.49 -0.60 -4.87
N ILE A 145 6.91 0.62 -4.49
CA ILE A 145 6.36 1.42 -3.37
C ILE A 145 6.37 0.69 -2.02
N GLY A 146 7.28 -0.26 -1.88
CA GLY A 146 7.44 -1.03 -0.66
C GLY A 146 6.39 -2.12 -0.49
N ALA A 147 5.73 -2.57 -1.57
CA ALA A 147 4.75 -3.65 -1.53
C ALA A 147 5.30 -4.91 -0.84
N THR A 148 4.44 -5.55 -0.04
CA THR A 148 4.69 -6.83 0.58
C THR A 148 4.62 -7.91 -0.48
N THR A 149 5.68 -8.71 -0.57
CA THR A 149 5.75 -9.86 -1.47
C THR A 149 5.51 -11.15 -0.70
N TYR A 150 4.75 -12.05 -1.31
CA TYR A 150 4.48 -13.37 -0.77
C TYR A 150 5.01 -14.48 -1.66
N PHE A 151 5.33 -15.61 -1.05
CA PHE A 151 5.70 -16.83 -1.74
C PHE A 151 4.86 -18.00 -1.24
N ILE A 152 4.23 -18.71 -2.16
CA ILE A 152 3.51 -19.95 -1.90
C ILE A 152 4.42 -21.09 -2.34
N GLU A 153 4.96 -21.82 -1.36
CA GLU A 153 5.82 -22.97 -1.57
C GLU A 153 4.97 -24.18 -2.00
N ARG A 154 5.31 -24.80 -3.14
CA ARG A 154 4.50 -25.89 -3.73
C ARG A 154 5.39 -26.97 -4.35
N PRO A 155 5.03 -28.26 -4.26
CA PRO A 155 5.79 -29.35 -4.89
C PRO A 155 5.96 -29.21 -6.42
N GLY A 156 5.01 -28.57 -7.09
CA GLY A 156 5.03 -28.33 -8.54
C GLY A 156 5.70 -27.02 -8.96
N GLY A 157 6.51 -26.41 -8.08
CA GLY A 157 7.12 -25.09 -8.23
C GLY A 157 6.27 -23.98 -7.62
N GLY A 158 6.92 -23.05 -6.91
CA GLY A 158 6.25 -22.04 -6.10
C GLY A 158 5.58 -20.93 -6.91
N VAL A 159 4.72 -20.17 -6.23
CA VAL A 159 4.05 -18.97 -6.76
C VAL A 159 4.59 -17.76 -6.01
N LEU A 160 5.26 -16.85 -6.73
CA LEU A 160 5.68 -15.55 -6.23
C LEU A 160 4.57 -14.55 -6.52
N VAL A 161 4.01 -13.93 -5.48
CA VAL A 161 2.93 -12.95 -5.58
C VAL A 161 3.51 -11.55 -5.36
N ASP A 162 3.43 -10.72 -6.41
CA ASP A 162 4.19 -9.48 -6.57
C ASP A 162 5.70 -9.71 -6.39
N LEU A 163 6.52 -8.65 -6.26
CA LEU A 163 7.99 -8.77 -6.35
C LEU A 163 8.73 -7.95 -5.29
N PRO A 164 9.70 -8.56 -4.58
CA PRO A 164 10.52 -7.85 -3.61
C PRO A 164 11.70 -7.19 -4.33
N GLU A 165 12.57 -6.53 -3.57
CA GLU A 165 13.87 -6.10 -4.08
C GLU A 165 14.73 -7.34 -4.40
N PRO A 166 15.28 -7.46 -5.62
CA PRO A 166 16.19 -8.52 -6.00
C PRO A 166 17.40 -8.58 -5.07
N SER A 167 17.73 -9.78 -4.60
CA SER A 167 18.96 -10.02 -3.84
C SER A 167 19.34 -11.49 -3.84
N ASP A 168 20.63 -11.77 -3.71
CA ASP A 168 21.15 -13.14 -3.60
C ASP A 168 20.51 -13.92 -2.45
N ALA A 169 20.16 -13.24 -1.35
CA ALA A 169 19.50 -13.86 -0.21
C ALA A 169 18.08 -14.34 -0.57
N ILE A 170 17.30 -13.50 -1.27
CA ILE A 170 15.95 -13.87 -1.73
C ILE A 170 16.01 -14.95 -2.79
N PHE A 171 16.93 -14.85 -3.76
CA PHE A 171 17.05 -15.87 -4.80
C PHE A 171 17.43 -17.23 -4.23
N ARG A 172 18.42 -17.29 -3.33
CA ARG A 172 18.81 -18.53 -2.66
C ARG A 172 17.66 -19.13 -1.86
N PHE A 173 16.94 -18.30 -1.09
CA PHE A 173 15.75 -18.76 -0.35
C PHE A 173 14.72 -19.40 -1.30
N LEU A 174 14.38 -18.72 -2.40
CA LEU A 174 13.41 -19.24 -3.36
C LEU A 174 13.86 -20.57 -3.99
N GLU A 175 15.14 -20.72 -4.31
CA GLU A 175 15.70 -21.99 -4.82
C GLU A 175 15.64 -23.12 -3.80
N GLU A 176 16.02 -22.84 -2.55
CA GLU A 176 15.97 -23.79 -1.44
C GLU A 176 14.52 -24.25 -1.15
N HIS A 177 13.53 -23.41 -1.48
CA HIS A 177 12.10 -23.70 -1.36
C HIS A 177 11.42 -24.13 -2.67
N GLY A 178 12.16 -24.77 -3.58
CA GLY A 178 11.61 -25.43 -4.77
C GLY A 178 11.47 -24.55 -6.01
N GLY A 179 12.02 -23.34 -5.98
CA GLY A 179 12.04 -22.41 -7.09
C GLY A 179 10.68 -21.74 -7.39
N VAL A 180 10.69 -20.85 -8.38
CA VAL A 180 9.50 -20.11 -8.82
C VAL A 180 9.00 -20.66 -10.15
N ARG A 181 7.76 -21.14 -10.19
CA ARG A 181 7.08 -21.51 -11.44
C ARG A 181 6.14 -20.43 -11.95
N TRP A 182 5.55 -19.66 -11.04
CA TRP A 182 4.59 -18.63 -11.39
C TRP A 182 4.97 -17.32 -10.71
N ILE A 183 4.94 -16.23 -11.48
CA ILE A 183 5.01 -14.87 -10.95
C ILE A 183 3.64 -14.25 -11.18
N PHE A 184 2.86 -14.11 -10.11
CA PHE A 184 1.54 -13.51 -10.14
C PHE A 184 1.62 -12.03 -9.78
N LEU A 185 1.45 -11.16 -10.77
CA LEU A 185 1.46 -9.71 -10.61
C LEU A 185 0.03 -9.25 -10.39
N THR A 186 -0.27 -8.79 -9.18
CA THR A 186 -1.65 -8.45 -8.77
C THR A 186 -2.21 -7.27 -9.58
N HIS A 187 -1.36 -6.31 -9.93
CA HIS A 187 -1.69 -5.14 -10.74
C HIS A 187 -0.42 -4.44 -11.24
N ARG A 188 -0.58 -3.49 -12.17
CA ARG A 188 0.52 -2.80 -12.87
C ARG A 188 1.51 -2.04 -11.97
N ASP A 189 1.12 -1.66 -10.77
CA ASP A 189 1.98 -0.84 -9.91
C ASP A 189 3.06 -1.67 -9.18
N HIS A 190 2.94 -3.01 -9.13
CA HIS A 190 3.89 -3.92 -8.46
C HIS A 190 4.65 -4.81 -9.46
N THR A 191 4.96 -4.24 -10.64
CA THR A 191 5.54 -5.01 -11.75
C THR A 191 7.04 -4.81 -11.91
N GLU A 192 7.67 -3.91 -11.17
CA GLU A 192 9.12 -3.74 -11.25
C GLU A 192 9.83 -5.03 -10.80
N HIS A 193 11.00 -5.27 -11.40
CA HIS A 193 11.85 -6.47 -11.21
C HIS A 193 11.34 -7.77 -11.86
N HIS A 194 10.18 -7.77 -12.54
CA HIS A 194 9.58 -9.00 -13.08
C HIS A 194 10.48 -9.74 -14.08
N ALA A 195 11.17 -8.99 -14.94
CA ALA A 195 12.10 -9.55 -15.91
C ALA A 195 13.34 -10.16 -15.26
N GLU A 196 13.84 -9.57 -14.17
CA GLU A 196 15.00 -10.08 -13.44
C GLU A 196 14.67 -11.40 -12.74
N PHE A 197 13.52 -11.49 -12.07
CA PHE A 197 13.04 -12.75 -11.49
C PHE A 197 12.78 -13.82 -12.56
N ALA A 198 12.19 -13.44 -13.71
CA ALA A 198 11.97 -14.39 -14.80
C ALA A 198 13.29 -14.91 -15.41
N ALA A 199 14.31 -14.05 -15.52
CA ALA A 199 15.65 -14.47 -15.95
C ALA A 199 16.32 -15.40 -14.91
N ARG A 200 16.08 -15.15 -13.62
CA ARG A 200 16.64 -15.96 -12.53
C ARG A 200 16.00 -17.35 -12.39
N PHE A 201 14.73 -17.47 -12.77
CA PHE A 201 13.96 -18.72 -12.76
C PHE A 201 13.45 -19.07 -14.17
N PRO A 202 14.32 -19.59 -15.06
CA PRO A 202 13.93 -19.93 -16.42
C PRO A 202 12.77 -20.92 -16.46
N GLY A 203 11.78 -20.64 -17.31
CA GLY A 203 10.56 -21.44 -17.43
C GLY A 203 9.45 -21.06 -16.45
N CYS A 204 9.68 -20.13 -15.53
CA CYS A 204 8.59 -19.50 -14.81
C CYS A 204 7.71 -18.70 -15.79
N ARG A 205 6.43 -18.55 -15.47
CA ARG A 205 5.47 -17.77 -16.27
C ARG A 205 4.93 -16.62 -15.44
N ARG A 206 5.01 -15.41 -15.99
CA ARG A 206 4.44 -14.20 -15.42
C ARG A 206 2.97 -14.08 -15.81
N ILE A 207 2.16 -13.61 -14.87
CA ILE A 207 0.71 -13.45 -15.00
C ILE A 207 0.37 -12.02 -14.62
N LEU A 208 -0.38 -11.32 -15.47
CA LEU A 208 -0.88 -9.97 -15.21
C LEU A 208 -2.27 -9.81 -15.84
N GLY A 209 -3.11 -8.94 -15.29
CA GLY A 209 -4.37 -8.58 -15.93
C GLY A 209 -4.12 -7.83 -17.24
N ALA A 210 -4.77 -8.23 -18.33
CA ALA A 210 -4.55 -7.69 -19.68
C ALA A 210 -4.77 -6.17 -19.74
N ALA A 211 -5.72 -5.64 -18.97
CA ALA A 211 -6.00 -4.21 -18.88
C ALA A 211 -4.90 -3.39 -18.16
N ASP A 212 -3.95 -4.06 -17.52
CA ASP A 212 -2.83 -3.48 -16.80
C ASP A 212 -1.48 -3.64 -17.53
N VAL A 213 -1.49 -4.30 -18.70
CA VAL A 213 -0.29 -4.46 -19.54
C VAL A 213 0.23 -3.10 -20.01
N THR A 214 1.51 -2.87 -19.79
CA THR A 214 2.21 -1.63 -20.11
C THR A 214 3.20 -1.91 -21.25
N LEU A 215 2.88 -1.48 -22.46
CA LEU A 215 3.72 -1.75 -23.64
C LEU A 215 5.06 -1.01 -23.61
N ARG A 216 5.08 0.20 -23.04
CA ARG A 216 6.29 1.02 -22.90
C ARG A 216 6.46 1.40 -21.44
N GLY A 217 7.55 0.94 -20.85
CA GLY A 217 7.92 1.32 -19.49
C GLY A 217 8.18 2.83 -19.39
N GLY A 218 8.20 3.33 -18.16
CA GLY A 218 8.47 4.72 -17.85
C GLY A 218 9.06 4.87 -16.44
N ALA A 219 9.13 6.10 -15.95
CA ALA A 219 9.77 6.41 -14.67
C ALA A 219 9.13 5.77 -13.42
N TYR A 220 7.95 5.15 -13.55
CA TYR A 220 7.19 4.57 -12.44
C TYR A 220 6.53 3.22 -12.79
N ARG A 221 6.85 2.64 -13.97
CA ARG A 221 6.21 1.39 -14.45
C ARG A 221 7.14 0.64 -15.38
N ALA A 222 7.26 -0.67 -15.16
CA ALA A 222 7.95 -1.58 -16.06
C ALA A 222 7.18 -1.74 -17.38
N SER A 223 7.89 -2.09 -18.45
CA SER A 223 7.24 -2.69 -19.61
C SER A 223 6.84 -4.12 -19.26
N THR A 224 5.61 -4.50 -19.56
CA THR A 224 5.04 -5.83 -19.29
C THR A 224 4.38 -6.44 -20.52
N GLY A 225 4.68 -5.90 -21.71
CA GLY A 225 4.13 -6.42 -22.97
C GLY A 225 4.59 -7.85 -23.30
N ASP A 226 5.68 -8.31 -22.68
CA ASP A 226 6.28 -9.63 -22.83
C ASP A 226 5.81 -10.65 -21.77
N VAL A 227 4.92 -10.25 -20.85
CA VAL A 227 4.34 -11.16 -19.84
C VAL A 227 3.60 -12.29 -20.53
N GLU A 228 3.89 -13.53 -20.12
CA GLU A 228 3.46 -14.75 -20.80
C GLU A 228 1.95 -14.98 -20.74
N ILE A 229 1.29 -14.57 -19.65
CA ILE A 229 -0.15 -14.73 -19.46
C ILE A 229 -0.78 -13.39 -19.13
N GLN A 230 -1.64 -12.92 -20.04
CA GLN A 230 -2.39 -11.69 -19.89
C GLN A 230 -3.86 -12.05 -19.71
N LEU A 231 -4.32 -12.04 -18.46
CA LEU A 231 -5.66 -12.53 -18.11
C LEU A 231 -6.73 -11.49 -18.41
N PRO A 232 -7.86 -11.87 -19.03
CA PRO A 232 -8.94 -10.94 -19.33
C PRO A 232 -9.68 -10.50 -18.05
N ASP A 233 -10.23 -9.29 -18.08
CA ASP A 233 -11.24 -8.89 -17.08
C ASP A 233 -12.54 -9.64 -17.37
N ARG A 234 -12.98 -10.47 -16.42
CA ARG A 234 -14.25 -11.19 -16.48
C ARG A 234 -14.77 -11.46 -15.08
N PRO A 235 -16.09 -11.63 -14.92
CA PRO A 235 -16.64 -12.04 -13.66
C PRO A 235 -16.09 -13.43 -13.30
N GLU A 236 -16.35 -14.49 -14.05
CA GLU A 236 -16.03 -15.87 -13.62
C GLU A 236 -14.60 -16.05 -13.07
N PRO A 237 -14.41 -16.76 -11.93
CA PRO A 237 -13.08 -17.11 -11.45
C PRO A 237 -12.29 -17.89 -12.52
N MET A 238 -10.96 -17.83 -12.45
CA MET A 238 -10.10 -18.45 -13.46
C MET A 238 -8.97 -19.26 -12.82
N THR A 239 -8.42 -20.21 -13.58
CA THR A 239 -7.10 -20.76 -13.27
C THR A 239 -6.01 -19.72 -13.52
N LEU A 240 -4.77 -19.99 -13.09
CA LEU A 240 -3.60 -19.16 -13.42
C LEU A 240 -3.38 -18.99 -14.94
N GLU A 241 -3.91 -19.91 -15.74
CA GLU A 241 -3.81 -19.90 -17.20
C GLU A 241 -5.03 -19.28 -17.90
N GLY A 242 -6.02 -18.80 -17.14
CA GLY A 242 -7.18 -18.09 -17.68
C GLY A 242 -8.34 -18.99 -18.11
N ALA A 243 -8.27 -20.30 -17.83
CA ALA A 243 -9.42 -21.19 -18.01
C ALA A 243 -10.49 -20.81 -16.96
N PRO A 244 -11.76 -20.63 -17.36
CA PRO A 244 -12.83 -20.32 -16.41
C PRO A 244 -13.06 -21.49 -15.44
N LEU A 245 -13.38 -21.14 -14.20
CA LEU A 245 -13.83 -22.03 -13.15
C LEU A 245 -15.31 -21.69 -12.86
N ALA A 246 -16.14 -22.71 -12.63
CA ALA A 246 -17.46 -22.47 -12.09
C ALA A 246 -17.35 -21.96 -10.65
N ASP A 247 -18.27 -21.09 -10.22
CA ASP A 247 -18.23 -20.52 -8.86
C ASP A 247 -18.19 -21.61 -7.78
N GLY A 248 -18.94 -22.71 -7.97
CA GLY A 248 -18.96 -23.85 -7.05
C GLY A 248 -17.61 -24.58 -6.88
N GLU A 249 -16.68 -24.41 -7.81
CA GLU A 249 -15.34 -25.02 -7.75
C GLU A 249 -14.34 -24.16 -6.96
N LEU A 250 -14.64 -22.88 -6.74
CA LEU A 250 -13.72 -21.89 -6.17
C LEU A 250 -13.20 -22.28 -4.79
N ALA A 251 -14.08 -22.75 -3.89
CA ALA A 251 -13.73 -23.11 -2.52
C ALA A 251 -12.84 -24.35 -2.41
N GLY A 252 -12.83 -25.20 -3.45
CA GLY A 252 -12.06 -26.43 -3.55
C GLY A 252 -10.81 -26.32 -4.44
N ALA A 253 -10.70 -25.26 -5.24
CA ALA A 253 -9.53 -25.00 -6.07
C ALA A 253 -8.29 -24.76 -5.21
N GLU A 254 -7.16 -25.34 -5.61
CA GLU A 254 -5.89 -25.06 -4.95
C GLU A 254 -5.46 -23.60 -5.21
N LEU A 255 -5.58 -23.14 -6.45
CA LEU A 255 -5.29 -21.78 -6.87
C LEU A 255 -6.42 -21.28 -7.77
N ALA A 256 -6.92 -20.08 -7.49
CA ALA A 256 -7.91 -19.42 -8.33
C ALA A 256 -7.63 -17.92 -8.43
N VAL A 257 -7.77 -17.38 -9.64
CA VAL A 257 -7.65 -15.95 -9.93
C VAL A 257 -9.04 -15.33 -9.97
N LEU A 258 -9.17 -14.18 -9.32
CA LEU A 258 -10.38 -13.39 -9.29
C LEU A 258 -10.06 -12.01 -9.89
N SER A 259 -10.67 -11.66 -11.03
CA SER A 259 -10.56 -10.29 -11.55
C SER A 259 -11.26 -9.32 -10.59
N GLN A 260 -10.55 -8.27 -10.18
CA GLN A 260 -10.99 -7.31 -9.17
C GLN A 260 -10.66 -5.86 -9.60
N PRO A 261 -11.15 -5.41 -10.76
CA PRO A 261 -10.80 -4.10 -11.30
C PRO A 261 -11.35 -2.95 -10.43
N GLY A 262 -10.68 -1.79 -10.52
CA GLY A 262 -11.12 -0.53 -9.91
C GLY A 262 -10.02 0.20 -9.14
N HIS A 263 -9.11 -0.52 -8.47
CA HIS A 263 -7.83 0.08 -8.05
C HIS A 263 -7.02 0.44 -9.30
N THR A 264 -6.76 -0.55 -10.13
CA THR A 264 -6.37 -0.42 -11.54
C THR A 264 -7.37 -1.18 -12.42
N ALA A 265 -7.32 -0.94 -13.73
CA ALA A 265 -8.27 -1.55 -14.66
C ALA A 265 -8.08 -3.08 -14.80
N GLY A 266 -6.86 -3.58 -14.54
CA GLY A 266 -6.50 -5.00 -14.58
C GLY A 266 -6.11 -5.60 -13.23
N SER A 267 -6.54 -5.00 -12.11
CA SER A 267 -6.30 -5.56 -10.77
C SER A 267 -6.92 -6.95 -10.62
N MET A 268 -6.20 -7.85 -9.96
CA MET A 268 -6.62 -9.23 -9.69
C MET A 268 -6.24 -9.66 -8.28
N CYS A 269 -7.03 -10.57 -7.70
CA CYS A 269 -6.69 -11.28 -6.48
C CYS A 269 -6.36 -12.75 -6.79
N LEU A 270 -5.49 -13.34 -5.97
CA LEU A 270 -5.20 -14.77 -5.98
C LEU A 270 -5.79 -15.41 -4.72
N LEU A 271 -6.55 -16.49 -4.88
CA LEU A 271 -7.03 -17.32 -3.79
C LEU A 271 -6.21 -18.62 -3.76
N TYR A 272 -5.65 -18.95 -2.59
CA TYR A 272 -4.96 -20.21 -2.35
C TYR A 272 -5.74 -21.05 -1.32
N ARG A 273 -6.16 -22.25 -1.76
CA ARG A 273 -6.87 -23.29 -0.99
C ARG A 273 -8.11 -22.81 -0.22
N GLY A 274 -8.79 -21.78 -0.73
CA GLY A 274 -9.93 -21.18 -0.02
C GLY A 274 -9.57 -20.67 1.39
N ARG A 275 -8.31 -20.27 1.61
CA ARG A 275 -7.81 -19.86 2.92
C ARG A 275 -7.05 -18.55 2.88
N PHE A 276 -6.25 -18.31 1.85
CA PHE A 276 -5.43 -17.10 1.71
C PHE A 276 -5.87 -16.30 0.49
N LEU A 277 -6.31 -15.07 0.71
CA LEU A 277 -6.66 -14.14 -0.36
C LEU A 277 -5.57 -13.08 -0.48
N PHE A 278 -4.81 -13.15 -1.56
CA PHE A 278 -3.81 -12.15 -1.92
C PHE A 278 -4.46 -11.07 -2.77
N THR A 279 -4.37 -9.81 -2.35
CA THR A 279 -5.22 -8.74 -2.88
C THR A 279 -4.49 -7.61 -3.58
N GLY A 280 -3.15 -7.59 -3.56
CA GLY A 280 -2.40 -6.41 -4.00
C GLY A 280 -2.91 -5.18 -3.27
N ASP A 281 -3.33 -4.16 -4.01
CA ASP A 281 -3.91 -2.93 -3.48
C ASP A 281 -5.45 -2.88 -3.61
N HIS A 282 -6.09 -4.02 -3.84
CA HIS A 282 -7.55 -4.08 -3.92
C HIS A 282 -8.21 -3.89 -2.55
N LEU A 283 -7.71 -4.59 -1.52
CA LEU A 283 -8.24 -4.61 -0.15
C LEU A 283 -7.10 -4.85 0.84
N ALA A 284 -7.14 -4.23 2.01
CA ALA A 284 -6.21 -4.48 3.12
C ALA A 284 -6.92 -4.34 4.47
N TYR A 285 -6.28 -4.75 5.57
CA TYR A 285 -6.85 -4.55 6.89
C TYR A 285 -6.58 -3.13 7.40
N SER A 286 -7.62 -2.47 7.91
CA SER A 286 -7.47 -1.21 8.65
C SER A 286 -7.64 -1.50 10.14
N ARG A 287 -6.58 -1.31 10.94
CA ARG A 287 -6.68 -1.44 12.40
C ARG A 287 -7.68 -0.45 12.97
N ARG A 288 -7.70 0.76 12.41
CA ARG A 288 -8.57 1.85 12.82
C ARG A 288 -10.05 1.50 12.64
N LEU A 289 -10.41 0.93 11.50
CA LEU A 289 -11.78 0.47 11.23
C LEU A 289 -12.08 -0.89 11.90
N GLY A 290 -11.06 -1.66 12.25
CA GLY A 290 -11.21 -3.01 12.81
C GLY A 290 -11.64 -4.06 11.78
N HIS A 291 -11.70 -3.71 10.50
CA HIS A 291 -12.17 -4.54 9.41
C HIS A 291 -11.39 -4.28 8.10
N ILE A 292 -11.66 -5.08 7.07
CA ILE A 292 -11.07 -4.92 5.74
C ILE A 292 -11.55 -3.61 5.08
N ALA A 293 -10.66 -2.90 4.39
CA ALA A 293 -10.98 -1.68 3.66
C ALA A 293 -10.20 -1.57 2.34
N ALA A 294 -10.71 -0.75 1.42
CA ALA A 294 -10.05 -0.40 0.17
C ALA A 294 -9.34 0.97 0.28
N PHE A 295 -8.39 1.23 -0.62
CA PHE A 295 -7.53 2.42 -0.58
C PHE A 295 -8.14 3.58 -1.36
N ARG A 296 -9.05 4.33 -0.74
CA ARG A 296 -9.74 5.43 -1.44
C ARG A 296 -8.78 6.49 -2.02
N LEU A 297 -7.71 6.80 -1.31
CA LEU A 297 -6.69 7.77 -1.74
C LEU A 297 -5.80 7.23 -2.88
N GLN A 298 -5.70 5.91 -3.03
CA GLN A 298 -4.90 5.22 -4.05
C GLN A 298 -5.74 4.54 -5.14
N CYS A 299 -7.03 4.85 -5.26
CA CYS A 299 -7.87 4.31 -6.34
C CYS A 299 -7.57 5.04 -7.66
N TRP A 300 -6.91 4.37 -8.60
CA TRP A 300 -6.43 4.97 -9.87
C TRP A 300 -7.41 4.84 -11.03
N ASP A 301 -8.24 3.79 -11.05
CA ASP A 301 -9.18 3.52 -12.15
C ASP A 301 -10.57 4.09 -11.86
N ASP A 302 -11.34 3.46 -10.97
CA ASP A 302 -12.73 3.85 -10.69
C ASP A 302 -13.24 3.23 -9.37
N TRP A 303 -13.66 4.08 -8.43
CA TRP A 303 -14.07 3.65 -7.09
C TRP A 303 -15.36 2.83 -7.11
N GLU A 304 -16.30 3.19 -7.97
CA GLU A 304 -17.57 2.50 -8.14
C GLU A 304 -17.35 1.11 -8.76
N ARG A 305 -16.39 0.98 -9.68
CA ARG A 305 -15.94 -0.30 -10.25
C ARG A 305 -15.29 -1.16 -9.18
N GLN A 306 -14.40 -0.59 -8.37
CA GLN A 306 -13.82 -1.32 -7.23
C GLN A 306 -14.90 -1.80 -6.27
N SER A 307 -15.88 -0.94 -5.96
CA SER A 307 -17.02 -1.30 -5.10
C SER A 307 -17.87 -2.43 -5.70
N ARG A 308 -18.09 -2.45 -7.02
CA ARG A 308 -18.77 -3.57 -7.70
C ARG A 308 -17.96 -4.87 -7.62
N SER A 309 -16.63 -4.79 -7.76
CA SER A 309 -15.73 -5.94 -7.60
C SER A 309 -15.82 -6.55 -6.20
N VAL A 310 -15.82 -5.73 -5.15
CA VAL A 310 -16.01 -6.19 -3.76
C VAL A 310 -17.42 -6.75 -3.53
N ARG A 311 -18.48 -6.13 -4.08
CA ARG A 311 -19.85 -6.69 -4.02
C ARG A 311 -19.93 -8.08 -4.62
N ARG A 312 -19.20 -8.32 -5.71
CA ARG A 312 -19.14 -9.64 -6.33
C ARG A 312 -18.44 -10.66 -5.42
N LEU A 313 -17.35 -10.29 -4.74
CA LEU A 313 -16.73 -11.15 -3.74
C LEU A 313 -17.72 -11.48 -2.60
N ALA A 314 -18.47 -10.48 -2.13
CA ALA A 314 -19.50 -10.70 -1.11
C ALA A 314 -20.57 -11.68 -1.59
N ALA A 315 -21.09 -11.51 -2.81
CA ALA A 315 -22.08 -12.42 -3.40
C ALA A 315 -21.57 -13.87 -3.54
N LEU A 316 -20.30 -14.06 -3.93
CA LEU A 316 -19.69 -15.39 -3.97
C LEU A 316 -19.60 -16.01 -2.58
N ALA A 317 -19.29 -15.21 -1.55
CA ALA A 317 -19.22 -15.70 -0.18
C ALA A 317 -20.60 -16.02 0.39
N GLU A 318 -21.61 -15.19 0.12
CA GLU A 318 -23.01 -15.42 0.48
C GLU A 318 -23.55 -16.71 -0.14
N ALA A 319 -23.17 -16.99 -1.39
CA ALA A 319 -23.50 -18.22 -2.10
C ALA A 319 -22.71 -19.46 -1.63
N GLY A 320 -21.78 -19.31 -0.69
CA GLY A 320 -20.96 -20.42 -0.17
C GLY A 320 -19.74 -20.79 -1.04
N HIS A 321 -19.45 -20.00 -2.08
CA HIS A 321 -18.40 -20.28 -3.06
C HIS A 321 -17.05 -19.67 -2.71
N LEU A 322 -17.04 -18.52 -2.02
CA LEU A 322 -15.83 -17.85 -1.56
C LEU A 322 -15.68 -17.96 -0.04
N ARG A 323 -14.47 -18.32 0.40
CA ARG A 323 -14.09 -18.36 1.81
C ARG A 323 -12.60 -18.07 1.95
N PHE A 324 -12.21 -17.39 3.02
CA PHE A 324 -10.80 -17.22 3.38
C PHE A 324 -10.64 -16.85 4.87
N ALA A 325 -9.49 -17.20 5.44
CA ALA A 325 -9.11 -16.86 6.81
C ALA A 325 -8.01 -15.79 6.86
N TRP A 326 -7.24 -15.63 5.77
CA TRP A 326 -6.12 -14.70 5.67
C TRP A 326 -6.35 -13.71 4.53
N LEU A 327 -6.20 -12.43 4.84
CA LEU A 327 -6.09 -11.34 3.87
C LEU A 327 -4.63 -10.90 3.77
N LEU A 328 -4.07 -10.94 2.57
CA LEU A 328 -2.65 -10.71 2.29
C LEU A 328 -2.47 -9.62 1.21
N PRO A 329 -2.44 -8.33 1.58
CA PRO A 329 -2.31 -7.22 0.64
C PRO A 329 -0.86 -6.89 0.29
N GLY A 330 -0.66 -6.20 -0.83
CA GLY A 330 0.64 -5.59 -1.16
C GLY A 330 0.95 -4.43 -0.21
N HIS A 331 -0.01 -3.52 -0.02
CA HIS A 331 0.13 -2.41 0.93
C HIS A 331 -0.73 -2.58 2.18
N ASN A 332 -0.37 -1.85 3.24
CA ASN A 332 -1.02 -1.84 4.54
C ASN A 332 -0.94 -3.21 5.24
N GLU A 333 -1.87 -3.55 6.12
CA GLU A 333 -1.71 -4.69 7.01
C GLU A 333 -2.35 -5.96 6.46
N TRP A 334 -1.59 -7.05 6.52
CA TRP A 334 -2.18 -8.38 6.42
C TRP A 334 -2.90 -8.73 7.71
N ARG A 335 -3.89 -9.62 7.61
CA ARG A 335 -4.65 -10.03 8.79
C ARG A 335 -5.19 -11.44 8.64
N ARG A 336 -5.00 -12.24 9.69
CA ARG A 336 -5.86 -13.39 9.94
C ARG A 336 -7.17 -12.88 10.50
N LEU A 337 -8.27 -13.12 9.80
CA LEU A 337 -9.60 -12.77 10.26
C LEU A 337 -9.99 -13.65 11.44
N GLU A 338 -10.91 -13.15 12.26
CA GLU A 338 -11.47 -13.89 13.38
C GLU A 338 -12.34 -15.04 12.86
N GLY A 339 -12.39 -16.14 13.61
CA GLY A 339 -13.15 -17.34 13.24
C GLY A 339 -12.37 -18.33 12.35
N ASP A 340 -13.14 -19.19 11.70
CA ASP A 340 -12.67 -20.31 10.87
C ASP A 340 -12.47 -19.95 9.39
N GLY A 341 -12.81 -18.72 9.01
CA GLY A 341 -12.79 -18.27 7.62
C GLY A 341 -13.88 -18.90 6.76
N SER A 342 -15.00 -19.35 7.36
CA SER A 342 -16.17 -19.85 6.64
C SER A 342 -16.73 -18.84 5.64
N ALA A 343 -17.51 -19.33 4.66
CA ALA A 343 -18.13 -18.48 3.66
C ALA A 343 -19.08 -17.44 4.29
N ALA A 344 -19.82 -17.82 5.34
CA ALA A 344 -20.68 -16.90 6.09
C ALA A 344 -19.88 -15.78 6.78
N ALA A 345 -18.77 -16.11 7.46
CA ALA A 345 -17.90 -15.11 8.07
C ALA A 345 -17.25 -14.20 7.03
N THR A 346 -16.84 -14.78 5.89
CA THR A 346 -16.28 -14.06 4.75
C THR A 346 -17.30 -13.07 4.16
N ALA A 347 -18.55 -13.52 3.98
CA ALA A 347 -19.65 -12.70 3.49
C ALA A 347 -19.93 -11.53 4.42
N ALA A 348 -20.06 -11.80 5.73
CA ALA A 348 -20.29 -10.76 6.72
C ALA A 348 -19.18 -9.71 6.69
N GLU A 349 -17.91 -10.13 6.57
CA GLU A 349 -16.82 -9.16 6.49
C GLU A 349 -16.87 -8.34 5.19
N LEU A 350 -17.05 -8.98 4.04
CA LEU A 350 -17.11 -8.27 2.76
C LEU A 350 -18.32 -7.33 2.67
N GLN A 351 -19.45 -7.67 3.28
CA GLN A 351 -20.61 -6.77 3.40
C GLN A 351 -20.28 -5.52 4.21
N ARG A 352 -19.53 -5.63 5.32
CA ARG A 352 -19.04 -4.46 6.07
C ARG A 352 -18.15 -3.58 5.19
N VAL A 353 -17.27 -4.19 4.39
CA VAL A 353 -16.44 -3.46 3.43
C VAL A 353 -17.28 -2.71 2.40
N VAL A 354 -18.25 -3.38 1.76
CA VAL A 354 -19.15 -2.77 0.77
C VAL A 354 -19.89 -1.58 1.39
N ALA A 355 -20.49 -1.77 2.57
CA ALA A 355 -21.21 -0.71 3.25
C ALA A 355 -20.31 0.50 3.54
N TRP A 356 -19.08 0.26 3.98
CA TRP A 356 -18.09 1.32 4.16
C TRP A 356 -17.72 2.01 2.84
N MET A 357 -17.45 1.25 1.78
CA MET A 357 -17.07 1.78 0.47
C MET A 357 -18.15 2.65 -0.17
N GLU A 358 -19.42 2.28 -0.02
CA GLU A 358 -20.58 3.01 -0.56
C GLU A 358 -20.79 4.39 0.07
N ARG A 359 -20.27 4.61 1.28
CA ARG A 359 -20.27 5.93 1.93
C ARG A 359 -19.17 6.87 1.44
N GLN A 360 -18.18 6.33 0.74
CA GLN A 360 -17.03 7.10 0.29
C GLN A 360 -17.33 7.85 -1.01
N ALA A 361 -16.60 8.95 -1.24
CA ALA A 361 -16.84 9.78 -2.42
C ALA A 361 -16.54 9.02 -3.73
N PRO A 362 -17.33 9.18 -4.80
CA PRO A 362 -17.13 8.49 -6.07
C PRO A 362 -15.87 8.97 -6.84
N GLY A 363 -15.52 8.25 -7.91
CA GLY A 363 -14.46 8.58 -8.86
C GLY A 363 -13.05 8.18 -8.41
N HIS A 364 -12.04 8.57 -9.18
CA HIS A 364 -10.64 8.13 -8.99
C HIS A 364 -9.69 9.28 -8.66
N VAL A 365 -8.44 8.92 -8.34
CA VAL A 365 -7.33 9.84 -8.13
C VAL A 365 -6.37 9.74 -9.31
N PRO A 366 -6.30 10.74 -10.20
CA PRO A 366 -5.34 10.69 -11.30
C PRO A 366 -3.90 10.68 -10.78
N MET A 367 -3.05 9.80 -11.33
CA MET A 367 -1.61 9.77 -11.00
C MET A 367 -0.92 11.12 -11.20
N LEU A 368 -1.35 11.90 -12.20
CA LEU A 368 -0.85 13.27 -12.45
C LEU A 368 -1.12 14.23 -11.28
N ARG A 369 -2.08 13.93 -10.39
CA ARG A 369 -2.34 14.66 -9.15
C ARG A 369 -1.70 14.00 -7.93
N PHE A 370 -1.74 12.68 -7.86
CA PHE A 370 -1.16 11.93 -6.74
C PHE A 370 0.36 12.08 -6.67
N VAL A 371 1.07 11.92 -7.80
CA VAL A 371 2.53 11.98 -7.85
C VAL A 371 3.07 13.33 -7.37
N PRO A 372 2.56 14.50 -7.82
CA PRO A 372 3.03 15.76 -7.29
C PRO A 372 2.71 15.97 -5.81
N TRP A 373 1.56 15.48 -5.34
CA TRP A 373 1.19 15.52 -3.92
C TRP A 373 2.20 14.73 -3.08
N VAL A 374 2.45 13.46 -3.38
CA VAL A 374 3.40 12.64 -2.60
C VAL A 374 4.83 13.17 -2.71
N GLN A 375 5.28 13.62 -3.88
CA GLN A 375 6.61 14.21 -4.06
C GLN A 375 6.79 15.52 -3.27
N SER A 376 5.74 16.32 -3.15
CA SER A 376 5.80 17.54 -2.35
C SER A 376 6.04 17.26 -0.86
N ARG A 377 5.55 16.11 -0.37
CA ARG A 377 5.70 15.64 1.01
C ARG A 377 7.03 14.94 1.26
N THR A 378 7.45 14.06 0.35
CA THR A 378 8.67 13.26 0.50
C THR A 378 9.93 14.05 0.14
N ARG A 379 9.80 15.09 -0.69
CA ARG A 379 10.90 15.98 -1.10
C ARG A 379 10.54 17.44 -0.82
N PRO A 380 10.40 17.84 0.47
CA PRO A 380 9.86 19.15 0.84
C PRO A 380 10.74 20.34 0.42
N ARG A 381 12.03 20.10 0.12
CA ARG A 381 12.98 21.11 -0.38
C ARG A 381 12.99 21.25 -1.91
N SER A 382 12.25 20.40 -2.64
CA SER A 382 12.20 20.45 -4.11
C SER A 382 11.55 21.73 -4.63
N ARG A 383 11.83 22.09 -5.90
CA ARG A 383 11.14 23.20 -6.59
C ARG A 383 9.63 22.98 -6.61
N LEU A 384 9.20 21.75 -6.93
CA LEU A 384 7.80 21.36 -6.92
C LEU A 384 7.14 21.62 -5.56
N ALA A 385 7.75 21.14 -4.47
CA ALA A 385 7.20 21.32 -3.14
C ALA A 385 7.06 22.81 -2.75
N ARG A 386 8.03 23.65 -3.13
CA ARG A 386 7.95 25.10 -2.93
C ARG A 386 6.79 25.73 -3.69
N VAL A 387 6.57 25.33 -4.94
CA VAL A 387 5.43 25.80 -5.75
C VAL A 387 4.11 25.35 -5.12
N VAL A 388 4.00 24.08 -4.72
CA VAL A 388 2.80 23.55 -4.07
C VAL A 388 2.45 24.34 -2.80
N ARG A 389 3.44 24.64 -1.95
CA ARG A 389 3.25 25.45 -0.74
C ARG A 389 2.95 26.92 -1.02
N ALA A 390 3.53 27.51 -2.07
CA ALA A 390 3.25 28.91 -2.43
C ALA A 390 1.74 29.14 -2.68
N PHE A 391 1.06 28.14 -3.26
CA PHE A 391 -0.39 28.16 -3.41
C PHE A 391 -1.11 27.68 -2.14
N GLY A 392 -0.66 26.59 -1.54
CA GLY A 392 -1.31 25.95 -0.39
C GLY A 392 -1.21 26.64 0.97
N GLY A 393 -0.28 27.59 1.10
CA GLY A 393 0.14 28.14 2.39
C GLY A 393 1.17 27.26 3.10
N GLU A 394 1.58 27.70 4.28
CA GLU A 394 2.58 27.00 5.11
C GLU A 394 1.94 26.01 6.10
N GLY A 395 2.70 24.99 6.49
CA GLY A 395 2.31 24.00 7.50
C GLY A 395 1.33 22.92 7.02
N PRO A 396 0.77 22.12 7.95
CA PRO A 396 0.00 20.93 7.62
C PRO A 396 -1.21 21.13 6.71
N GLY A 397 -1.47 20.18 5.81
CA GLY A 397 -2.50 20.27 4.77
C GLY A 397 -2.18 21.17 3.57
N SER A 398 -0.99 21.78 3.48
CA SER A 398 -0.67 22.72 2.39
C SER A 398 -0.76 22.14 0.97
N GLU A 399 -0.63 20.82 0.84
CA GLU A 399 -0.57 20.13 -0.43
C GLU A 399 -1.92 19.50 -0.83
N SER A 400 -2.94 19.54 0.05
CA SER A 400 -4.25 18.90 -0.20
C SER A 400 -4.90 19.39 -1.49
N TRP A 401 -4.68 20.65 -1.85
CA TRP A 401 -5.28 21.27 -3.03
C TRP A 401 -4.85 20.63 -4.35
N VAL A 402 -3.70 19.95 -4.38
CA VAL A 402 -3.19 19.23 -5.54
C VAL A 402 -4.10 18.03 -5.87
N LEU A 403 -4.70 17.43 -4.85
CA LEU A 403 -5.59 16.29 -4.99
C LEU A 403 -7.01 16.70 -5.40
N PRO A 404 -7.78 15.79 -6.04
CA PRO A 404 -9.21 15.97 -6.23
C PRO A 404 -9.91 16.27 -4.90
N ARG A 405 -10.89 17.19 -4.92
CA ARG A 405 -11.64 17.59 -3.70
C ARG A 405 -12.23 16.38 -2.96
N ALA A 406 -12.72 15.40 -3.71
CA ALA A 406 -13.33 14.18 -3.19
C ALA A 406 -12.42 13.37 -2.24
N VAL A 407 -11.09 13.44 -2.41
CA VAL A 407 -10.16 12.61 -1.62
C VAL A 407 -9.36 13.37 -0.56
N ARG A 408 -9.53 14.69 -0.47
CA ARG A 408 -8.81 15.49 0.53
C ARG A 408 -9.18 15.14 1.98
N PRO A 409 -10.44 14.82 2.31
CA PRO A 409 -10.81 14.40 3.67
C PRO A 409 -10.06 13.17 4.18
N TYR A 410 -9.57 12.30 3.29
CA TYR A 410 -8.78 11.11 3.62
C TYR A 410 -7.32 11.42 3.97
N LEU A 411 -6.91 12.69 3.97
CA LEU A 411 -5.61 13.10 4.48
C LEU A 411 -5.68 13.28 6.00
N PRO A 412 -4.68 12.78 6.76
CA PRO A 412 -4.66 12.94 8.21
C PRO A 412 -4.61 14.41 8.67
N ASP A 413 -4.06 15.27 7.82
CA ASP A 413 -3.92 16.70 8.04
C ASP A 413 -4.77 17.55 7.10
N HIS A 414 -5.94 17.03 6.69
CA HIS A 414 -6.86 17.82 5.87
C HIS A 414 -7.36 19.06 6.61
N ARG A 415 -7.21 20.22 5.97
CA ARG A 415 -7.62 21.53 6.48
C ARG A 415 -8.51 22.20 5.43
N PRO A 416 -9.85 22.09 5.52
CA PRO A 416 -10.77 22.61 4.51
C PRO A 416 -10.58 24.11 4.22
N GLU A 417 -10.17 24.90 5.22
CA GLU A 417 -9.88 26.32 5.09
C GLU A 417 -8.71 26.62 4.13
N LYS A 418 -7.75 25.70 4.00
CA LYS A 418 -6.60 25.84 3.09
C LYS A 418 -6.96 25.57 1.63
N ASP A 419 -7.93 24.70 1.41
CA ASP A 419 -8.37 24.33 0.07
C ASP A 419 -8.91 25.53 -0.71
N THR A 420 -9.75 26.34 -0.06
CA THR A 420 -10.35 27.54 -0.66
C THR A 420 -9.28 28.59 -0.96
N ALA A 421 -8.38 28.85 -0.02
CA ALA A 421 -7.30 29.82 -0.20
C ALA A 421 -6.36 29.42 -1.35
N ALA A 422 -6.01 28.14 -1.46
CA ALA A 422 -5.18 27.63 -2.54
C ALA A 422 -5.82 27.80 -3.91
N LEU A 423 -7.11 27.44 -4.03
CA LEU A 423 -7.85 27.58 -5.29
C LEU A 423 -7.94 29.04 -5.75
N VAL A 424 -8.17 29.98 -4.83
CA VAL A 424 -8.17 31.42 -5.16
C VAL A 424 -6.80 31.84 -5.71
N ARG A 425 -5.70 31.47 -5.04
CA ARG A 425 -4.35 31.81 -5.50
C ARG A 425 -4.01 31.20 -6.86
N VAL A 426 -4.39 29.94 -7.10
CA VAL A 426 -4.20 29.25 -8.38
C VAL A 426 -4.98 29.95 -9.50
N SER A 427 -6.25 30.28 -9.25
CA SER A 427 -7.09 31.00 -10.23
C SER A 427 -6.52 32.37 -10.55
N LEU A 428 -6.07 33.14 -9.55
CA LEU A 428 -5.44 34.44 -9.77
C LEU A 428 -4.16 34.32 -10.60
N ALA A 429 -3.30 33.34 -10.30
CA ALA A 429 -2.07 33.10 -11.06
C ALA A 429 -2.36 32.68 -12.51
N ALA A 430 -3.35 31.81 -12.73
CA ALA A 430 -3.76 31.38 -14.07
C ALA A 430 -4.31 32.56 -14.90
N THR A 431 -5.17 33.39 -14.30
CA THR A 431 -5.70 34.60 -14.94
C THR A 431 -4.58 35.59 -15.28
N ALA A 432 -3.64 35.81 -14.37
CA ALA A 432 -2.50 36.69 -14.61
C ALA A 432 -1.60 36.15 -15.75
N ALA A 433 -1.36 34.84 -15.81
CA ALA A 433 -0.57 34.22 -16.86
C ALA A 433 -1.26 34.32 -18.24
N LEU A 434 -2.55 34.04 -18.31
CA LEU A 434 -3.34 34.18 -19.54
C LEU A 434 -3.39 35.64 -20.02
N GLY A 435 -3.61 36.59 -19.11
CA GLY A 435 -3.58 38.03 -19.42
C GLY A 435 -2.21 38.49 -19.93
N GLY A 436 -1.12 38.01 -19.31
CA GLY A 436 0.24 38.28 -19.76
C GLY A 436 0.51 37.71 -21.16
N ALA A 437 0.15 36.45 -21.41
CA ALA A 437 0.31 35.83 -22.74
C ALA A 437 -0.49 36.58 -23.82
N ALA A 438 -1.73 36.98 -23.51
CA ALA A 438 -2.54 37.79 -24.42
C ALA A 438 -1.90 39.16 -24.71
N ALA A 439 -1.32 39.83 -23.70
CA ALA A 439 -0.61 41.09 -23.88
C ALA A 439 0.64 40.95 -24.75
N VAL A 440 1.45 39.89 -24.54
CA VAL A 440 2.62 39.60 -25.39
C VAL A 440 2.19 39.32 -26.83
N GLY A 441 1.15 38.50 -27.03
CA GLY A 441 0.61 38.24 -28.37
C GLY A 441 0.11 39.51 -29.07
N TRP A 442 -0.58 40.39 -28.34
CA TRP A 442 -1.04 41.68 -28.87
C TRP A 442 0.12 42.60 -29.26
N LEU A 443 1.16 42.71 -28.42
CA LEU A 443 2.37 43.49 -28.72
C LEU A 443 3.10 42.96 -29.95
N ALA A 444 3.25 41.64 -30.07
CA ALA A 444 3.88 41.00 -31.22
C ALA A 444 3.10 41.26 -32.52
N ALA A 445 1.77 41.14 -32.48
CA ALA A 445 0.90 41.44 -33.63
C ALA A 445 0.99 42.91 -34.06
N ARG A 446 1.04 43.84 -33.09
CA ARG A 446 1.20 45.27 -33.36
C ARG A 446 2.56 45.59 -33.97
N ALA A 447 3.65 44.97 -33.48
CA ALA A 447 4.98 45.13 -34.05
C ALA A 447 5.06 44.60 -35.49
N ALA A 448 4.45 43.44 -35.75
CA ALA A 448 4.37 42.87 -37.11
C ALA A 448 3.65 43.82 -38.09
N ARG A 449 2.49 44.38 -37.69
CA ARG A 449 1.76 45.37 -38.51
C ARG A 449 2.60 46.61 -38.80
N ALA A 450 3.33 47.12 -37.81
CA ALA A 450 4.20 48.28 -37.99
C ALA A 450 5.38 47.99 -38.93
N MET A 451 5.92 46.77 -38.95
CA MET A 451 6.97 46.38 -39.90
C MET A 451 6.45 46.24 -41.33
N VAL A 452 5.24 45.68 -41.51
CA VAL A 452 4.59 45.59 -42.83
C VAL A 452 4.32 46.99 -43.38
N ALA A 453 3.79 47.90 -42.55
CA ALA A 453 3.53 49.28 -42.94
C ALA A 453 4.79 50.13 -43.21
N ARG A 454 5.99 49.66 -42.81
CA ARG A 454 7.27 50.30 -43.15
C ARG A 454 7.92 49.73 -44.42
N ARG A 455 7.42 48.60 -44.93
CA ARG A 455 7.93 47.92 -46.14
C ARG A 455 7.04 48.16 -47.36
N ALA A 456 5.77 48.47 -47.14
CA ALA A 456 4.89 49.10 -48.12
C ALA A 456 5.17 50.61 -48.13
#